data_AF-A0A4R8DY02-F1
#
_entry.id   AF-A0A4R8DY02-F1
#
_cell.length_a   1.000
_cell.length_b   1.000
_cell.length_c   1.000
_cell.angle_alpha   90.00
_cell.angle_beta   90.00
_cell.angle_gamma   90.00
#
_symmetry.space_group_name_H-M   'P 1'
#
loop_
_entity.id
_entity.type
_entity.pdbx_description
1 polymer ?
#
loop_
_entity_poly.entity_id
_entity_poly.type
_entity_poly.pdbx_seq_one_letter_code
_entity_poly.pdbx_strand_id
1 'polypeptide(L)'
;MAWNQYYVFVKNPRQTDLSEILRALDLQEYKPSAEVDLYAANKAKTLFAGFYNGSLLFAHPKLPYAFFGLDTTDTERRFTTIFPDSDIAALVINESVNGFGYALITGGRKIRVKDGADGEIYHDMGDLLPEEKEVLSEEIYTKEELEDMKSDGMSKEEIQSRVQFEASFRVPNRLTRRFLGETVLKVDGEKVKLTMYSK
;
A
#
# COMPACT_ATOMS: atom_id res chain seq x y z
N MET A 1 -17.15 -6.64 6.12
CA MET A 1 -17.06 -5.91 4.83
C MET A 1 -15.62 -5.98 4.39
N ALA A 2 -15.34 -6.45 3.17
CA ALA A 2 -13.97 -6.54 2.69
C ALA A 2 -13.31 -5.15 2.65
N TRP A 3 -12.09 -5.02 3.16
CA TRP A 3 -11.37 -3.76 3.26
C TRP A 3 -10.31 -3.69 2.13
N ASN A 4 -10.57 -2.90 1.09
CA ASN A 4 -9.64 -2.78 -0.04
C ASN A 4 -8.96 -1.41 -0.01
N GLN A 5 -7.63 -1.45 0.09
CA GLN A 5 -6.75 -0.30 0.23
C GLN A 5 -5.93 -0.14 -1.05
N TYR A 6 -5.88 1.07 -1.59
CA TYR A 6 -5.11 1.40 -2.78
C TYR A 6 -4.41 2.73 -2.57
N TYR A 7 -3.32 2.72 -1.81
CA TYR A 7 -2.67 3.93 -1.35
C TYR A 7 -1.33 4.18 -2.03
N VAL A 8 -1.03 5.45 -2.30
CA VAL A 8 0.34 5.93 -2.48
C VAL A 8 0.59 7.00 -1.42
N PHE A 9 1.61 6.79 -0.60
CA PHE A 9 2.06 7.74 0.40
C PHE A 9 3.36 8.41 -0.05
N VAL A 10 3.51 9.68 0.28
CA VAL A 10 4.76 10.43 0.15
C VAL A 10 5.05 11.10 1.50
N LYS A 11 6.18 10.76 2.11
CA LYS A 11 6.56 11.27 3.43
C LYS A 11 7.26 12.62 3.32
N ASN A 12 6.83 13.58 4.15
CA ASN A 12 7.39 14.92 4.26
C ASN A 12 7.64 15.60 2.89
N PRO A 13 6.65 15.66 1.99
CA PRO A 13 6.83 16.31 0.70
C PRO A 13 7.10 17.80 0.89
N ARG A 14 8.05 18.36 0.13
CA ARG A 14 8.33 19.82 0.16
C ARG A 14 7.24 20.64 -0.52
N GLN A 15 6.65 20.09 -1.59
CA GLN A 15 5.50 20.68 -2.26
C GLN A 15 4.23 20.26 -1.52
N THR A 16 3.36 21.22 -1.21
CA THR A 16 2.11 21.00 -0.46
C THR A 16 0.86 21.47 -1.19
N ASP A 17 0.97 22.10 -2.36
CA ASP A 17 -0.19 22.45 -3.18
C ASP A 17 -0.66 21.22 -3.98
N LEU A 18 -1.82 20.65 -3.59
CA LEU A 18 -2.41 19.49 -4.26
C LEU A 18 -2.67 19.73 -5.75
N SER A 19 -3.10 20.94 -6.14
CA SER A 19 -3.40 21.21 -7.55
C SER A 19 -2.13 21.19 -8.40
N GLU A 20 -1.04 21.76 -7.88
CA GLU A 20 0.26 21.70 -8.55
C GLU A 20 0.82 20.28 -8.60
N ILE A 21 0.69 19.52 -7.51
CA ILE A 21 1.11 18.12 -7.43
C ILE A 21 0.35 17.28 -8.46
N LEU A 22 -0.97 17.38 -8.51
CA LEU A 22 -1.79 16.61 -9.44
C LEU A 22 -1.43 16.94 -10.88
N ARG A 23 -1.21 18.22 -11.22
CA ARG A 23 -0.74 18.61 -12.55
C ARG A 23 0.64 18.01 -12.88
N ALA A 24 1.58 18.03 -11.95
CA ALA A 24 2.92 17.49 -12.16
C ALA A 24 2.91 15.95 -12.32
N LEU A 25 1.98 15.28 -11.64
CA LEU A 25 1.75 13.83 -11.72
C LEU A 25 0.90 13.40 -12.93
N ASP A 26 0.50 14.34 -13.80
CA ASP A 26 -0.39 14.09 -14.94
C ASP A 26 -1.80 13.59 -14.53
N LEU A 27 -2.31 14.11 -13.41
CA LEU A 27 -3.62 13.81 -12.82
C LEU A 27 -4.58 15.02 -12.85
N GLN A 28 -4.29 16.05 -13.64
CA GLN A 28 -5.09 17.29 -13.75
C GLN A 28 -6.51 17.12 -14.30
N GLU A 29 -6.80 15.97 -14.90
CA GLU A 29 -8.14 15.58 -15.35
C GLU A 29 -9.11 15.41 -14.17
N TYR A 30 -8.60 15.06 -12.99
CA TYR A 30 -9.39 14.93 -11.77
C TYR A 30 -9.67 16.31 -11.16
N LYS A 31 -10.96 16.65 -11.00
CA LYS A 31 -11.41 17.91 -10.40
C LYS A 31 -11.90 17.69 -8.98
N PRO A 32 -11.56 18.58 -8.03
CA PRO A 32 -12.01 18.44 -6.64
C PRO A 32 -13.54 18.49 -6.58
N SER A 33 -14.15 17.57 -5.85
CA SER A 33 -15.61 17.42 -5.77
C SER A 33 -16.15 17.53 -4.35
N ALA A 34 -15.46 17.00 -3.34
CA ALA A 34 -15.85 17.11 -1.94
C ALA A 34 -14.67 16.90 -0.99
N GLU A 35 -14.79 17.40 0.25
CA GLU A 35 -13.96 16.94 1.36
C GLU A 35 -14.64 15.74 2.03
N VAL A 36 -13.85 14.70 2.31
CA VAL A 36 -14.30 13.45 2.93
C VAL A 36 -13.27 12.96 3.96
N ASP A 37 -13.66 11.99 4.78
CA ASP A 37 -12.73 11.27 5.64
C ASP A 37 -12.03 10.11 4.90
N LEU A 38 -11.08 9.46 5.57
CA LEU A 38 -10.35 8.32 5.02
C LEU A 38 -11.24 7.08 4.77
N TYR A 39 -12.33 6.92 5.51
CA TYR A 39 -13.21 5.76 5.34
C TYR A 39 -13.94 5.82 3.99
N ALA A 40 -14.23 7.01 3.48
CA ALA A 40 -14.75 7.20 2.12
C ALA A 40 -13.79 6.71 1.02
N ALA A 41 -12.49 6.62 1.30
CA ALA A 41 -11.48 6.13 0.37
C ALA A 41 -11.31 4.59 0.37
N ASN A 42 -12.00 3.86 1.27
CA ASN A 42 -12.06 2.40 1.18
C ASN A 42 -12.73 1.98 -0.14
N LYS A 43 -12.16 0.99 -0.83
CA LYS A 43 -12.60 0.60 -2.19
C LYS A 43 -12.68 1.81 -3.13
N ALA A 44 -11.67 2.68 -3.08
CA ALA A 44 -11.57 3.88 -3.90
C ALA A 44 -11.99 3.61 -5.37
N LYS A 45 -13.05 4.29 -5.82
CA LYS A 45 -13.51 4.25 -7.23
C LYS A 45 -12.98 5.40 -8.06
N THR A 46 -12.40 6.39 -7.39
CA THR A 46 -11.84 7.60 -7.97
C THR A 46 -10.58 8.00 -7.19
N LEU A 47 -10.04 9.17 -7.47
CA LEU A 47 -8.91 9.75 -6.76
C LEU A 47 -9.36 10.45 -5.48
N PHE A 48 -8.67 10.15 -4.38
CA PHE A 48 -8.70 10.94 -3.16
C PHE A 48 -7.28 11.39 -2.84
N ALA A 49 -7.10 12.62 -2.41
CA ALA A 49 -5.78 13.13 -2.01
C ALA A 49 -5.88 14.06 -0.80
N GLY A 50 -4.88 14.02 0.07
CA GLY A 50 -4.83 14.91 1.23
C GLY A 50 -3.55 14.72 2.04
N PHE A 51 -3.35 15.60 3.02
CA PHE A 51 -2.19 15.56 3.91
C PHE A 51 -2.60 15.10 5.30
N TYR A 52 -1.81 14.21 5.89
CA TYR A 52 -1.98 13.77 7.26
C TYR A 52 -0.64 13.33 7.84
N ASN A 53 -0.36 13.71 9.09
CA ASN A 53 0.85 13.32 9.82
C ASN A 53 2.16 13.54 9.01
N GLY A 54 2.28 14.72 8.39
CA GLY A 54 3.44 15.07 7.55
C GLY A 54 3.55 14.30 6.24
N SER A 55 2.56 13.47 5.90
CA SER A 55 2.56 12.67 4.67
C SER A 55 1.45 13.13 3.73
N LEU A 56 1.73 13.11 2.44
CA LEU A 56 0.72 13.16 1.38
C LEU A 56 0.21 11.75 1.13
N LEU A 57 -1.11 11.61 1.06
CA LEU A 57 -1.80 10.37 0.77
C LEU A 57 -2.60 10.53 -0.52
N PHE A 58 -2.47 9.55 -1.42
CA PHE A 58 -3.35 9.33 -2.55
C PHE A 58 -4.07 8.00 -2.37
N ALA A 59 -5.39 7.98 -2.50
CA ALA A 59 -6.14 6.75 -2.68
C ALA A 59 -6.69 6.69 -4.10
N HIS A 60 -6.32 5.67 -4.87
CA HIS A 60 -6.75 5.54 -6.26
C HIS A 60 -6.68 4.07 -6.74
N PRO A 61 -7.72 3.54 -7.40
CA PRO A 61 -7.85 2.11 -7.70
C PRO A 61 -6.72 1.53 -8.56
N LYS A 62 -6.02 2.35 -9.35
CA LYS A 62 -4.98 1.90 -10.28
C LYS A 62 -3.59 2.45 -9.99
N LEU A 63 -3.49 3.52 -9.19
CA LEU A 63 -2.24 4.29 -9.08
C LEU A 63 -1.10 3.47 -8.44
N PRO A 64 -1.34 2.73 -7.33
CA PRO A 64 -0.26 1.98 -6.68
C PRO A 64 0.36 0.88 -7.57
N TYR A 65 -0.42 0.30 -8.48
CA TYR A 65 0.05 -0.78 -9.35
C TYR A 65 1.18 -0.33 -10.30
N ALA A 66 1.29 0.98 -10.57
CA ALA A 66 2.37 1.52 -11.39
C ALA A 66 3.77 1.39 -10.75
N PHE A 67 3.85 0.95 -9.48
CA PHE A 67 5.08 0.84 -8.72
C PHE A 67 5.55 -0.62 -8.51
N PHE A 68 4.72 -1.61 -8.84
CA PHE A 68 4.99 -3.02 -8.52
C PHE A 68 5.84 -3.73 -9.59
N GLY A 69 5.97 -3.16 -10.79
CA GLY A 69 6.85 -3.68 -11.82
C GLY A 69 8.34 -3.58 -11.46
N LEU A 70 9.16 -4.43 -12.07
CA LEU A 70 10.62 -4.34 -11.95
C LEU A 70 11.17 -3.10 -12.66
N ASP A 71 10.57 -2.73 -13.80
CA ASP A 71 10.91 -1.52 -14.54
C ASP A 71 10.22 -0.28 -13.94
N THR A 72 10.93 0.85 -13.96
CA THR A 72 10.36 2.14 -13.53
C THR A 72 9.40 2.66 -14.58
N THR A 73 8.11 2.74 -14.21
CA THR A 73 7.06 3.34 -15.04
C THR A 73 7.17 4.87 -15.12
N ASP A 74 6.49 5.48 -16.07
CA ASP A 74 6.42 6.95 -16.16
C ASP A 74 5.76 7.58 -14.92
N THR A 75 4.76 6.93 -14.36
CA THR A 75 4.13 7.34 -13.10
C THR A 75 5.15 7.33 -11.96
N GLU A 76 5.87 6.23 -11.77
CA GLU A 76 6.91 6.12 -10.74
C GLU A 76 8.02 7.17 -10.93
N ARG A 77 8.43 7.40 -12.19
CA ARG A 77 9.42 8.43 -12.56
C ARG A 77 8.94 9.83 -12.19
N ARG A 78 7.67 10.17 -12.45
CA ARG A 78 7.10 11.47 -12.07
C ARG A 78 7.10 11.64 -10.55
N PHE A 79 6.66 10.63 -9.81
CA PHE A 79 6.68 10.65 -8.34
C PHE A 79 8.09 10.89 -7.78
N THR A 80 9.08 10.15 -8.27
CA THR A 80 10.48 10.30 -7.83
C THR A 80 11.13 11.60 -8.29
N THR A 81 10.68 12.19 -9.40
CA THR A 81 11.15 13.51 -9.86
C THR A 81 10.59 14.64 -9.00
N ILE A 82 9.32 14.55 -8.63
CA ILE A 82 8.63 15.59 -7.82
C ILE A 82 9.04 15.49 -6.34
N PHE A 83 9.25 14.27 -5.85
CA PHE A 83 9.58 13.99 -4.46
C PHE A 83 10.92 13.22 -4.33
N PRO A 84 12.05 13.81 -4.77
CA PRO A 84 13.32 13.08 -4.87
C PRO A 84 13.92 12.69 -3.52
N ASP A 85 13.65 13.48 -2.48
CA ASP A 85 14.19 13.28 -1.13
C ASP A 85 13.20 12.58 -0.19
N SER A 86 11.99 12.24 -0.66
CA SER A 86 10.93 11.65 0.14
C SER A 86 10.95 10.13 0.09
N ASP A 87 10.50 9.50 1.17
CA ASP A 87 10.05 8.12 1.13
C ASP A 87 8.67 8.06 0.44
N ILE A 88 8.55 7.19 -0.55
CA ILE A 88 7.30 6.94 -1.28
C ILE A 88 6.92 5.47 -1.08
N ALA A 89 5.70 5.20 -0.64
CA ALA A 89 5.18 3.84 -0.56
C ALA A 89 3.91 3.70 -1.38
N ALA A 90 3.88 2.72 -2.28
CA ALA A 90 2.67 2.28 -2.96
C ALA A 90 2.19 1.00 -2.29
N LEU A 91 0.94 0.94 -1.85
CA LEU A 91 0.38 -0.13 -1.02
C LEU A 91 -0.98 -0.58 -1.57
N VAL A 92 -1.16 -1.88 -1.67
CA VAL A 92 -2.42 -2.52 -2.05
C VAL A 92 -2.77 -3.63 -1.07
N ILE A 93 -4.02 -3.63 -0.62
CA ILE A 93 -4.71 -4.78 -0.05
C ILE A 93 -6.01 -4.91 -0.83
N ASN A 94 -6.25 -6.06 -1.43
CA ASN A 94 -7.47 -6.35 -2.16
C ASN A 94 -7.98 -7.74 -1.76
N GLU A 95 -8.73 -7.78 -0.67
CA GLU A 95 -9.33 -9.00 -0.13
C GLU A 95 -10.31 -9.68 -1.12
N SER A 96 -10.79 -8.96 -2.14
CA SER A 96 -11.72 -9.52 -3.13
C SER A 96 -11.07 -10.51 -4.10
N VAL A 97 -9.75 -10.44 -4.26
CA VAL A 97 -8.95 -11.35 -5.11
C VAL A 97 -7.76 -11.91 -4.33
N ASN A 98 -7.87 -11.92 -3.00
CA ASN A 98 -6.79 -12.30 -2.09
C ASN A 98 -5.43 -11.67 -2.50
N GLY A 99 -5.44 -10.41 -2.90
CA GLY A 99 -4.28 -9.73 -3.48
C GLY A 99 -3.64 -8.74 -2.51
N PHE A 100 -2.32 -8.65 -2.54
CA PHE A 100 -1.57 -7.62 -1.84
C PHE A 100 -0.45 -7.07 -2.73
N GLY A 101 0.05 -5.90 -2.37
CA GLY A 101 1.25 -5.35 -2.98
C GLY A 101 1.82 -4.23 -2.16
N TYR A 102 3.14 -4.12 -2.14
CA TYR A 102 3.82 -2.96 -1.63
C TYR A 102 5.12 -2.69 -2.40
N ALA A 103 5.38 -1.42 -2.64
CA ALA A 103 6.66 -0.93 -3.10
C ALA A 103 7.10 0.22 -2.19
N LEU A 104 8.39 0.25 -1.86
CA LEU A 104 9.01 1.33 -1.11
C LEU A 104 10.17 1.93 -1.91
N ILE A 105 10.14 3.24 -2.06
CA ILE A 105 11.16 4.04 -2.72
C ILE A 105 11.72 5.02 -1.71
N THR A 106 13.04 5.10 -1.61
CA THR A 106 13.76 6.02 -0.72
C THR A 106 14.88 6.68 -1.51
N GLY A 107 14.99 8.02 -1.44
CA GLY A 107 16.00 8.77 -2.19
C GLY A 107 15.92 8.56 -3.70
N GLY A 108 14.70 8.46 -4.23
CA GLY A 108 14.43 8.21 -5.65
C GLY A 108 14.73 6.79 -6.15
N ARG A 109 15.08 5.84 -5.26
CA ARG A 109 15.38 4.44 -5.64
C ARG A 109 14.42 3.47 -5.00
N LYS A 110 13.87 2.54 -5.79
CA LYS A 110 13.06 1.43 -5.30
C LYS A 110 13.93 0.47 -4.49
N ILE A 111 13.65 0.35 -3.20
CA ILE A 111 14.42 -0.47 -2.26
C ILE A 111 13.72 -1.79 -1.92
N ARG A 112 12.39 -1.83 -2.08
CA ARG A 112 11.59 -3.03 -1.87
C ARG A 112 10.40 -3.04 -2.81
N VAL A 113 10.10 -4.19 -3.37
CA VAL A 113 8.80 -4.49 -3.98
C VAL A 113 8.42 -5.92 -3.67
N LYS A 114 7.16 -6.11 -3.29
CA LYS A 114 6.55 -7.42 -3.21
C LYS A 114 5.06 -7.33 -3.47
N ASP A 115 4.55 -8.16 -4.37
CA ASP A 115 3.14 -8.28 -4.67
C ASP A 115 2.78 -9.70 -5.08
N GLY A 116 1.50 -10.02 -4.92
CA GLY A 116 0.98 -11.36 -5.13
C GLY A 116 -0.52 -11.41 -4.97
N ALA A 117 -1.14 -12.47 -5.48
CA ALA A 117 -2.55 -12.76 -5.29
C ALA A 117 -2.79 -14.26 -5.31
N ASP A 118 -3.90 -14.69 -4.70
CA ASP A 118 -4.36 -16.09 -4.69
C ASP A 118 -3.30 -17.12 -4.24
N GLY A 119 -2.43 -16.74 -3.29
CA GLY A 119 -1.37 -17.61 -2.77
C GLY A 119 -0.06 -17.55 -3.56
N GLU A 120 -0.03 -16.85 -4.70
CA GLU A 120 1.16 -16.72 -5.55
C GLU A 120 1.87 -15.37 -5.32
N ILE A 121 3.20 -15.39 -5.41
CA ILE A 121 4.05 -14.19 -5.34
C ILE A 121 4.52 -13.88 -6.76
N TYR A 122 4.23 -12.67 -7.26
CA TYR A 122 4.58 -12.24 -8.61
C TYR A 122 5.94 -11.56 -8.65
N HIS A 123 6.18 -10.66 -7.70
CA HIS A 123 7.48 -10.02 -7.52
C HIS A 123 7.90 -10.08 -6.05
N ASP A 124 9.18 -10.27 -5.81
CA ASP A 124 9.82 -10.21 -4.49
C ASP A 124 11.28 -9.75 -4.69
N MET A 125 11.52 -8.44 -4.56
CA MET A 125 12.85 -7.85 -4.80
C MET A 125 13.20 -6.86 -3.69
N GLY A 126 14.48 -6.85 -3.31
CA GLY A 126 15.04 -6.00 -2.26
C GLY A 126 15.09 -6.71 -0.91
N ASP A 127 15.76 -6.09 0.06
CA ASP A 127 15.93 -6.66 1.40
C ASP A 127 14.65 -6.55 2.23
N LEU A 128 14.40 -7.54 3.09
CA LEU A 128 13.27 -7.53 4.02
C LEU A 128 13.22 -6.25 4.85
N LEU A 129 12.08 -5.58 4.80
CA LEU A 129 11.78 -4.41 5.60
C LEU A 129 11.64 -4.79 7.10
N PRO A 130 11.87 -3.85 8.03
CA PRO A 130 11.56 -4.05 9.44
C PRO A 130 10.14 -4.56 9.70
N GLU A 131 9.15 -4.06 8.97
CA GLU A 131 7.74 -4.48 9.09
C GLU A 131 7.52 -5.92 8.62
N GLU A 132 8.26 -6.38 7.61
CA GLU A 132 8.22 -7.79 7.19
C GLU A 132 8.80 -8.69 8.27
N LYS A 133 9.94 -8.29 8.87
CA LYS A 133 10.58 -9.04 9.96
C LYS A 133 9.69 -9.11 11.20
N GLU A 134 9.02 -8.00 11.53
CA GLU A 134 8.04 -7.96 12.62
C GLU A 134 6.91 -8.95 12.37
N VAL A 135 6.27 -8.90 11.19
CA VAL A 135 5.17 -9.83 10.85
C VAL A 135 5.64 -11.29 10.84
N LEU A 136 6.82 -11.57 10.28
CA LEU A 136 7.37 -12.93 10.26
C LEU A 136 7.73 -13.48 11.65
N SER A 137 7.88 -12.60 12.65
CA SER A 137 8.08 -13.00 14.04
C SER A 137 6.78 -13.25 14.80
N GLU A 138 5.64 -12.88 14.22
CA GLU A 138 4.32 -13.12 14.79
C GLU A 138 3.84 -14.56 14.50
N GLU A 139 2.93 -15.05 15.33
CA GLU A 139 2.19 -16.27 15.04
C GLU A 139 1.16 -15.99 13.95
N ILE A 140 1.47 -16.40 12.71
CA ILE A 140 0.60 -16.18 11.54
C ILE A 140 -0.66 -17.04 11.63
N TYR A 141 -0.47 -18.31 11.95
CA TYR A 141 -1.52 -19.30 12.23
C TYR A 141 -1.22 -19.96 13.56
N THR A 142 -2.28 -20.28 14.29
CA THR A 142 -2.22 -21.06 15.51
C THR A 142 -1.77 -22.49 15.25
N LYS A 143 -1.30 -23.18 16.30
CA LYS A 143 -0.96 -24.60 16.21
C LYS A 143 -2.13 -25.47 15.73
N GLU A 144 -3.34 -25.16 16.18
CA GLU A 144 -4.57 -25.85 15.78
C GLU A 144 -4.84 -25.68 14.28
N GLU A 145 -4.79 -24.45 13.77
CA GLU A 145 -4.94 -24.18 12.33
C GLU A 145 -3.87 -24.91 11.49
N LEU A 146 -2.63 -24.98 11.98
CA LEU A 146 -1.56 -25.71 11.29
C LEU A 146 -1.73 -27.24 11.34
N GLU A 147 -2.41 -27.78 12.36
CA GLU A 147 -2.75 -29.20 12.46
C GLU A 147 -3.95 -29.55 11.57
N ASP A 148 -4.94 -28.65 11.48
CA ASP A 148 -6.06 -28.78 10.55
C ASP A 148 -5.56 -28.80 9.10
N MET A 149 -4.67 -27.87 8.73
CA MET A 149 -4.09 -27.85 7.38
C MET A 149 -3.36 -29.16 7.02
N LYS A 150 -2.65 -29.76 7.98
CA LYS A 150 -1.99 -31.07 7.78
C LYS A 150 -3.00 -32.19 7.65
N SER A 151 -4.06 -32.16 8.45
CA SER A 151 -5.13 -33.16 8.45
C SER A 151 -5.93 -33.11 7.14
N ASP A 152 -6.05 -31.93 6.55
CA ASP A 152 -6.63 -31.70 5.21
C ASP A 152 -5.71 -32.14 4.06
N GLY A 153 -4.52 -32.67 4.37
CA GLY A 153 -3.59 -33.26 3.41
C GLY A 153 -2.58 -32.29 2.80
N MET A 154 -2.45 -31.06 3.32
CA MET A 154 -1.40 -30.14 2.84
C MET A 154 -0.01 -30.62 3.26
N SER A 155 0.93 -30.59 2.31
CA SER A 155 2.35 -30.78 2.55
C SER A 155 2.95 -29.67 3.41
N LYS A 156 4.15 -29.92 3.97
CA LYS A 156 4.86 -28.90 4.76
C LYS A 156 5.22 -27.69 3.91
N GLU A 157 5.54 -27.92 2.64
CA GLU A 157 5.90 -26.90 1.67
C GLU A 157 4.70 -26.00 1.34
N GLU A 158 3.51 -26.58 1.16
CA GLU A 158 2.26 -25.84 0.95
C GLU A 158 1.88 -25.00 2.18
N ILE A 159 1.99 -25.57 3.37
CA ILE A 159 1.75 -24.85 4.63
C ILE A 159 2.73 -23.69 4.77
N GLN A 160 4.02 -23.92 4.52
CA GLN A 160 5.03 -22.87 4.58
C GLN A 160 4.77 -21.75 3.56
N SER A 161 4.30 -22.11 2.37
CA SER A 161 3.95 -21.15 1.32
C SER A 161 2.73 -20.30 1.73
N ARG A 162 1.71 -20.92 2.33
CA ARG A 162 0.55 -20.21 2.90
C ARG A 162 0.95 -19.25 4.02
N VAL A 163 1.81 -19.70 4.95
CA VAL A 163 2.34 -18.85 6.03
C VAL A 163 3.07 -17.64 5.45
N GLN A 164 3.93 -17.84 4.46
CA GLN A 164 4.68 -16.75 3.82
C GLN A 164 3.77 -15.79 3.06
N PHE A 165 2.76 -16.30 2.37
CA PHE A 165 1.78 -15.49 1.65
C PHE A 165 0.98 -14.62 2.62
N GLU A 166 0.41 -15.23 3.66
CA GLU A 166 -0.37 -14.53 4.69
C GLU A 166 0.48 -13.49 5.43
N ALA A 167 1.73 -13.82 5.76
CA ALA A 167 2.67 -12.84 6.32
C ALA A 167 2.86 -11.66 5.38
N SER A 168 3.04 -11.90 4.08
CA SER A 168 3.21 -10.84 3.08
C SER A 168 1.95 -9.98 2.93
N PHE A 169 0.76 -10.58 3.04
CA PHE A 169 -0.53 -9.90 2.99
C PHE A 169 -0.74 -8.91 4.14
N ARG A 170 -0.17 -9.16 5.32
CA ARG A 170 -0.27 -8.28 6.50
C ARG A 170 0.65 -7.06 6.43
N VAL A 171 1.70 -7.09 5.61
CA VAL A 171 2.76 -6.06 5.55
C VAL A 171 2.26 -4.69 5.08
N PRO A 172 1.42 -4.53 4.03
CA PRO A 172 0.95 -3.21 3.61
C PRO A 172 0.27 -2.43 4.76
N ASN A 173 -0.57 -3.09 5.56
CA ASN A 173 -1.18 -2.45 6.72
C ASN A 173 -0.13 -2.04 7.76
N ARG A 174 0.89 -2.87 8.03
CA ARG A 174 2.00 -2.51 8.92
C ARG A 174 2.77 -1.30 8.43
N LEU A 175 3.03 -1.20 7.12
CA LEU A 175 3.78 -0.11 6.50
C LEU A 175 3.09 1.25 6.63
N THR A 176 1.76 1.28 6.71
CA THR A 176 1.02 2.55 6.90
C THR A 176 1.44 3.31 8.16
N ARG A 177 1.96 2.62 9.19
CA ARG A 177 2.52 3.26 10.42
C ARG A 177 3.58 4.31 10.11
N ARG A 178 4.40 4.09 9.08
CA ARG A 178 5.48 5.02 8.70
C ARG A 178 4.97 6.40 8.26
N PHE A 179 3.71 6.45 7.81
CA PHE A 179 3.11 7.62 7.17
C PHE A 179 1.97 8.21 8.01
N LEU A 180 1.14 7.35 8.60
CA LEU A 180 -0.01 7.74 9.41
C LEU A 180 0.29 7.84 10.92
N GLY A 181 1.46 7.36 11.37
CA GLY A 181 1.83 7.28 12.78
C GLY A 181 1.23 6.06 13.50
N GLU A 182 0.26 5.39 12.88
CA GLU A 182 -0.41 4.18 13.35
C GLU A 182 -0.84 3.35 12.13
N THR A 183 -1.23 2.08 12.31
CA THR A 183 -1.79 1.29 11.20
C THR A 183 -3.11 1.89 10.72
N VAL A 184 -3.41 1.81 9.43
CA VAL A 184 -4.63 2.38 8.84
C VAL A 184 -5.92 1.77 9.42
N LEU A 185 -5.86 0.56 9.97
CA LEU A 185 -6.99 -0.05 10.69
C LEU A 185 -7.21 0.51 12.10
N LYS A 186 -6.22 1.22 12.66
CA LYS A 186 -6.26 1.80 14.01
C LYS A 186 -6.25 3.33 14.00
N VAL A 187 -5.93 3.96 12.88
CA VAL A 187 -6.01 5.42 12.75
C VAL A 187 -7.48 5.87 12.86
N ASP A 188 -7.68 7.00 13.52
CA ASP A 188 -8.97 7.68 13.55
C ASP A 188 -9.23 8.29 12.17
N GLY A 189 -9.99 7.57 11.34
CA GLY A 189 -10.21 7.91 9.94
C GLY A 189 -10.93 9.25 9.75
N GLU A 190 -11.74 9.68 10.73
CA GLU A 190 -12.45 10.95 10.70
C GLU A 190 -11.50 12.16 10.78
N LYS A 191 -10.31 11.98 11.39
CA LYS A 191 -9.26 13.01 11.46
C LYS A 191 -8.44 13.12 10.19
N VAL A 192 -8.49 12.13 9.31
CA VAL A 192 -7.76 12.12 8.04
C VAL A 192 -8.67 12.72 6.98
N LYS A 193 -8.52 14.03 6.73
CA LYS A 193 -9.30 14.75 5.72
C LYS A 193 -8.67 14.62 4.35
N LEU A 194 -9.46 14.17 3.38
CA LEU A 194 -9.08 14.02 1.99
C LEU A 194 -10.01 14.84 1.10
N THR A 195 -9.48 15.37 0.01
CA THR A 195 -10.28 15.84 -1.10
C THR A 195 -10.58 14.67 -2.02
N MET A 196 -11.85 14.38 -2.25
CA MET A 196 -12.32 13.52 -3.33
C MET A 196 -12.25 14.30 -4.64
N TYR A 197 -11.79 13.64 -5.70
CA TYR A 197 -11.76 14.20 -7.03
C TYR A 197 -12.56 13.32 -8.00
N SER A 198 -13.18 13.93 -9.00
CA SER A 198 -13.98 13.26 -10.03
C SER A 198 -13.50 13.69 -11.42
N LYS A 199 -13.65 12.80 -12.41
CA LYS A 199 -13.43 13.15 -13.83
C LYS A 199 -14.63 13.91 -14.40
#